data_AF-A0A949YGD2-F1
#
_entry.id   AF-A0A949YGD2-F1
#
_cell.length_a   1.000
_cell.length_b   1.000
_cell.length_c   1.000
_cell.angle_alpha   90.00
_cell.angle_beta   90.00
_cell.angle_gamma   90.00
#
_symmetry.space_group_name_H-M   'P 1'
#
loop_
_entity.id
_entity.type
_entity.pdbx_description
1 polymer ?
#
loop_
_entity_poly.entity_id
_entity_poly.type
_entity_poly.pdbx_seq_one_letter_code
_entity_poly.pdbx_strand_id
1 'polypeptide(L)'
;MIKPLACKFRETWTGRLAHYRTHRNDEHLAALFEETTRYVGLHLENDLCRSDRWSGVTLRHAAAILLFLVDKGVVTRTTRHGRRIFEPLPHAESWISDQAPLRSYMEPLVELISALRHDLSRRAHSRQF
;
A
#
# COMPACT_ATOMS: atom_id res chain seq x y z
N MET A 1 -0.98 9.39 14.29
CA MET A 1 -2.28 9.59 13.61
C MET A 1 -2.69 8.45 12.66
N ILE A 2 -1.75 7.68 12.09
CA ILE A 2 -2.02 6.61 11.10
C ILE A 2 -2.58 5.29 11.70
N LYS A 3 -2.29 4.99 12.97
CA LYS A 3 -2.76 3.75 13.66
C LYS A 3 -4.28 3.49 13.59
N PRO A 4 -5.19 4.44 13.88
CA PRO A 4 -6.64 4.20 13.79
C PRO A 4 -7.14 3.99 12.34
N LEU A 5 -6.39 4.45 11.34
CA LEU A 5 -6.76 4.37 9.93
C LEU A 5 -6.67 2.92 9.42
N ALA A 6 -5.62 2.20 9.81
CA ALA A 6 -5.36 0.84 9.35
C ALA A 6 -6.43 -0.18 9.80
N CYS A 7 -6.95 -0.07 11.03
CA CYS A 7 -8.06 -0.92 11.49
C CYS A 7 -9.34 -0.64 10.70
N LYS A 8 -9.65 0.65 10.46
CA LYS A 8 -10.85 1.08 9.72
C LYS A 8 -10.82 0.65 8.24
N PHE A 9 -9.63 0.52 7.66
CA PHE A 9 -9.46 0.15 6.26
C PHE A 9 -9.76 -1.31 5.95
N ARG A 10 -9.50 -2.23 6.89
CA ARG A 10 -9.79 -3.66 6.68
C ARG A 10 -11.29 -3.93 6.49
N GLU A 11 -12.14 -3.18 7.20
CA GLU A 11 -13.60 -3.37 7.20
C GLU A 11 -14.31 -2.64 6.05
N THR A 12 -13.60 -1.77 5.34
CA THR A 12 -14.16 -0.87 4.32
C THR A 12 -13.80 -1.27 2.89
N TRP A 13 -13.27 -2.49 2.69
CA TRP A 13 -13.02 -3.00 1.34
C TRP A 13 -14.34 -3.26 0.62
N THR A 14 -14.56 -2.53 -0.45
CA THR A 14 -15.78 -2.57 -1.27
C THR A 14 -15.47 -2.60 -2.76
N GLY A 15 -14.18 -2.54 -3.14
CA GLY A 15 -13.73 -2.56 -4.52
C GLY A 15 -13.00 -3.87 -4.83
N ARG A 16 -11.76 -3.75 -5.30
CA ARG A 16 -10.99 -4.88 -5.86
C ARG A 16 -10.70 -5.99 -4.84
N LEU A 17 -10.73 -5.69 -3.55
CA LEU A 17 -10.48 -6.68 -2.48
C LEU A 17 -11.76 -7.12 -1.76
N ALA A 18 -12.95 -6.68 -2.22
CA ALA A 18 -14.22 -7.01 -1.57
C ALA A 18 -14.46 -8.53 -1.43
N HIS A 19 -14.00 -9.32 -2.39
CA HIS A 19 -14.11 -10.78 -2.36
C HIS A 19 -13.38 -11.42 -1.17
N TYR A 20 -12.33 -10.81 -0.62
CA TYR A 20 -11.67 -11.31 0.59
C TYR A 20 -12.55 -11.20 1.84
N ARG A 21 -13.59 -10.35 1.83
CA ARG A 21 -14.55 -10.25 2.94
C ARG A 21 -15.57 -11.39 2.98
N THR A 22 -15.82 -12.01 1.83
CA THR A 22 -16.80 -13.10 1.69
C THR A 22 -16.16 -14.48 1.79
N HIS A 23 -14.82 -14.55 1.79
CA HIS A 23 -14.12 -15.82 1.97
C HIS A 23 -14.28 -16.29 3.41
N ARG A 24 -14.78 -17.52 3.56
CA ARG A 24 -14.86 -18.22 4.86
C ARG A 24 -13.50 -18.64 5.40
N ASN A 25 -12.47 -18.60 4.55
CA ASN A 25 -11.12 -19.02 4.87
C ASN A 25 -10.22 -17.79 5.11
N ASP A 26 -9.91 -17.54 6.38
CA ASP A 26 -9.02 -16.48 6.83
C ASP A 26 -7.58 -16.63 6.31
N GLU A 27 -7.18 -17.81 5.83
CA GLU A 27 -5.83 -18.08 5.31
C GLU A 27 -5.50 -17.23 4.09
N HIS A 28 -6.44 -17.00 3.18
CA HIS A 28 -6.19 -16.18 1.98
C HIS A 28 -6.00 -14.70 2.34
N LEU A 29 -6.74 -14.22 3.33
CA LEU A 29 -6.59 -12.87 3.85
C LEU A 29 -5.27 -12.73 4.61
N ALA A 30 -4.93 -13.72 5.43
CA ALA A 30 -3.65 -13.77 6.15
C ALA A 30 -2.47 -13.76 5.16
N ALA A 31 -2.52 -14.59 4.13
CA ALA A 31 -1.49 -14.65 3.08
C ALA A 31 -1.34 -13.32 2.33
N LEU A 32 -2.45 -12.65 2.01
CA LEU A 32 -2.42 -11.31 1.39
C LEU A 32 -1.72 -10.29 2.28
N PHE A 33 -2.05 -10.29 3.58
CA PHE A 33 -1.42 -9.39 4.54
C PHE A 33 0.05 -9.71 4.76
N GLU A 34 0.41 -10.99 4.88
CA GLU A 34 1.80 -11.42 5.06
C GLU A 34 2.65 -11.03 3.85
N GLU A 35 2.18 -11.32 2.64
CA GLU A 35 2.84 -10.96 1.38
C GLU A 35 3.05 -9.44 1.27
N THR A 36 2.01 -8.67 1.59
CA THR A 36 2.09 -7.21 1.53
C THR A 36 3.01 -6.65 2.61
N THR A 37 2.96 -7.20 3.83
CA THR A 37 3.84 -6.79 4.93
C THR A 37 5.30 -7.05 4.57
N ARG A 38 5.59 -8.22 3.99
CA ARG A 38 6.93 -8.57 3.49
C ARG A 38 7.39 -7.60 2.40
N TYR A 39 6.51 -7.22 1.47
CA TYR A 39 6.84 -6.23 0.45
C TYR A 39 7.20 -4.88 1.07
N VAL A 40 6.40 -4.37 2.00
CA VAL A 40 6.67 -3.10 2.68
C VAL A 40 8.02 -3.14 3.39
N GLY A 41 8.28 -4.18 4.19
CA GLY A 41 9.55 -4.33 4.91
C GLY A 41 10.75 -4.37 3.97
N LEU A 42 10.69 -5.18 2.92
CA LEU A 42 11.84 -5.36 2.02
C LEU A 42 12.12 -4.15 1.10
N HIS A 43 11.10 -3.36 0.77
CA HIS A 43 11.20 -2.42 -0.35
C HIS A 43 10.87 -0.99 -0.01
N LEU A 44 10.01 -0.75 0.99
CA LEU A 44 9.54 0.59 1.33
C LEU A 44 10.04 1.06 2.69
N GLU A 45 10.37 0.14 3.60
CA GLU A 45 10.75 0.48 4.98
C GLU A 45 11.88 1.50 5.03
N ASN A 46 12.94 1.35 4.23
CA ASN A 46 14.06 2.30 4.20
C ASN A 46 13.67 3.70 3.70
N ASP A 47 12.70 3.79 2.78
CA ASP A 47 12.21 5.08 2.27
C ASP A 47 11.25 5.72 3.28
N LEU A 48 10.40 4.91 3.94
CA LEU A 48 9.36 5.37 4.85
C LEU A 48 9.91 5.68 6.26
N CYS A 49 10.89 4.93 6.78
CA CYS A 49 11.40 5.10 8.14
C CYS A 49 12.07 6.46 8.38
N ARG A 50 12.48 7.13 7.29
CA ARG A 50 13.07 8.49 7.31
C ARG A 50 12.02 9.59 7.43
N SER A 51 10.74 9.30 7.21
CA SER A 51 9.65 10.24 7.40
C SER A 51 9.20 10.24 8.86
N ASP A 52 9.10 11.42 9.46
CA ASP A 52 8.53 11.61 10.81
C ASP A 52 7.09 11.07 10.92
N ARG A 53 6.37 11.00 9.79
CA ARG A 53 4.99 10.52 9.72
C ARG A 53 4.91 8.99 9.75
N TRP A 54 5.95 8.30 9.28
CA TRP A 54 6.00 6.85 9.12
C TRP A 54 6.94 6.13 10.09
N SER A 55 7.89 6.82 10.72
CA SER A 55 8.89 6.25 11.65
C SER A 55 8.28 5.45 12.81
N GLY A 56 7.06 5.79 13.24
CA GLY A 56 6.31 5.08 14.28
C GLY A 56 5.21 4.13 13.79
N VAL A 57 5.11 3.89 12.48
CA VAL A 57 4.06 3.05 11.86
C VAL A 57 4.58 1.63 11.68
N THR A 58 3.84 0.65 12.20
CA THR A 58 4.20 -0.76 12.02
C THR A 58 4.03 -1.19 10.57
N LEU A 59 4.85 -2.14 10.11
CA LEU A 59 4.77 -2.69 8.75
C LEU A 59 3.36 -3.22 8.41
N ARG A 60 2.67 -3.82 9.40
CA ARG A 60 1.30 -4.31 9.24
C ARG A 60 0.29 -3.19 8.97
N HIS A 61 0.45 -2.03 9.61
CA HIS A 61 -0.40 -0.87 9.34
C HIS A 61 -0.11 -0.25 7.96
N ALA A 62 1.17 -0.14 7.61
CA ALA A 62 1.57 0.30 6.26
C ALA A 62 1.00 -0.63 5.17
N ALA A 63 1.07 -1.95 5.39
CA ALA A 63 0.46 -2.93 4.50
C ALA A 63 -1.06 -2.77 4.39
N ALA A 64 -1.77 -2.50 5.49
CA ALA A 64 -3.21 -2.25 5.47
C ALA A 64 -3.58 -1.02 4.61
N ILE A 65 -2.79 0.05 4.69
CA ILE A 65 -2.97 1.27 3.90
C ILE A 65 -2.70 1.01 2.42
N LEU A 66 -1.62 0.26 2.12
CA LEU A 66 -1.32 -0.14 0.75
C LEU A 66 -2.45 -0.99 0.15
N LEU A 67 -2.99 -1.95 0.90
CA LEU A 67 -4.12 -2.76 0.47
C LEU A 67 -5.40 -1.94 0.30
N PHE A 68 -5.62 -0.92 1.12
CA PHE A 68 -6.72 0.02 0.90
C PHE A 68 -6.61 0.74 -0.44
N LEU A 69 -5.41 1.25 -0.79
CA LEU A 69 -5.18 1.88 -2.09
C LEU A 69 -5.35 0.88 -3.26
N VAL A 70 -5.03 -0.39 -3.04
CA VAL A 70 -5.31 -1.47 -4.00
C VAL A 70 -6.82 -1.72 -4.14
N ASP A 71 -7.56 -1.79 -3.03
CA ASP A 71 -9.01 -1.97 -3.05
C ASP A 71 -9.70 -0.86 -3.83
N LYS A 72 -9.29 0.40 -3.63
CA LYS A 72 -9.81 1.57 -4.34
C LYS A 72 -9.33 1.69 -5.79
N GLY A 73 -8.43 0.80 -6.22
CA GLY A 73 -7.93 0.75 -7.59
C GLY A 73 -6.91 1.84 -7.94
N VAL A 74 -6.38 2.53 -6.93
CA VAL A 74 -5.38 3.61 -7.05
C VAL A 74 -3.97 3.04 -7.22
N VAL A 75 -3.74 1.86 -6.62
CA VAL A 75 -2.53 1.08 -6.78
C VAL A 75 -2.91 -0.27 -7.38
N THR A 76 -2.15 -0.72 -8.37
CA THR A 76 -2.33 -2.03 -8.97
C THR A 76 -1.36 -3.02 -8.33
N ARG A 77 -1.89 -4.14 -7.84
CA ARG A 77 -1.07 -5.27 -7.35
C ARG A 77 -0.94 -6.30 -8.47
N THR A 78 0.27 -6.55 -8.96
CA THR A 78 0.54 -7.55 -10.02
C THR A 78 1.71 -8.45 -9.64
N THR A 79 1.83 -9.58 -10.34
CA THR A 79 3.06 -10.38 -10.34
C THR A 79 3.82 -10.12 -11.62
N ARG A 80 5.10 -9.74 -11.53
CA ARG A 80 6.02 -9.73 -12.66
C ARG A 80 7.28 -10.52 -12.31
N HIS A 81 7.64 -11.48 -13.15
CA HIS A 81 8.81 -12.36 -12.94
C HIS A 81 8.84 -13.02 -11.54
N GLY A 82 7.70 -13.59 -11.12
CA GLY A 82 7.59 -14.26 -9.82
C GLY A 82 7.61 -13.33 -8.60
N ARG A 83 7.70 -12.00 -8.78
CA ARG A 83 7.71 -11.03 -7.69
C ARG A 83 6.43 -10.20 -7.70
N ARG A 84 5.90 -9.91 -6.50
CA ARG A 84 4.82 -8.95 -6.35
C ARG A 84 5.33 -7.53 -6.55
N ILE A 85 4.53 -6.76 -7.25
CA ILE A 85 4.78 -5.35 -7.53
C ILE A 85 3.49 -4.60 -7.23
N PHE A 86 3.66 -3.44 -6.59
CA PHE A 86 2.60 -2.49 -6.34
C PHE A 86 2.87 -1.24 -7.17
N GLU A 87 2.00 -0.96 -8.12
CA GLU A 87 2.16 0.07 -9.13
C GLU A 87 1.10 1.16 -8.95
N PRO A 88 1.46 2.34 -8.42
CA PRO A 88 0.56 3.49 -8.38
C PRO A 88 0.13 3.90 -9.78
N LEU A 89 -1.15 4.22 -9.95
CA LEU A 89 -1.62 4.84 -11.18
C LEU A 89 -1.07 6.28 -11.31
N PRO A 90 -0.97 6.84 -12.53
CA PRO A 90 -0.46 8.20 -12.73
C PRO A 90 -1.21 9.25 -11.92
N HIS A 91 -2.53 9.09 -11.78
CA HIS A 91 -3.43 10.01 -11.06
C HIS A 91 -3.57 9.67 -9.56
N ALA A 92 -2.71 8.84 -8.99
CA ALA A 92 -2.88 8.37 -7.61
C ALA A 92 -2.86 9.51 -6.58
N GLU A 93 -2.00 10.50 -6.76
CA GLU A 93 -1.89 11.66 -5.85
C GLU A 93 -3.11 12.57 -5.96
N SER A 94 -3.55 12.91 -7.17
CA SER A 94 -4.75 13.73 -7.38
C SER A 94 -5.99 13.05 -6.81
N TRP A 95 -6.11 11.72 -6.98
CA TRP A 95 -7.21 10.96 -6.39
C TRP A 95 -7.23 11.08 -4.85
N ILE A 96 -6.07 11.01 -4.18
CA ILE A 96 -5.96 11.16 -2.72
C ILE A 96 -6.44 12.56 -2.30
N SER A 97 -6.03 13.61 -3.02
CA SER A 97 -6.44 14.99 -2.76
C SER A 97 -7.94 15.22 -2.90
N ASP A 98 -8.58 14.53 -3.85
CA ASP A 98 -10.03 14.63 -4.09
C ASP A 98 -10.87 13.94 -3.01
N GLN A 99 -10.28 12.99 -2.26
CA GLN A 99 -11.00 12.28 -1.20
C GLN A 99 -11.07 13.12 0.09
N ALA A 100 -12.21 13.79 0.30
CA ALA A 100 -12.47 14.55 1.53
C ALA A 100 -12.16 13.78 2.85
N PRO A 101 -12.47 12.47 2.99
CA PRO A 101 -12.15 11.71 4.20
C PRO A 101 -10.65 11.45 4.42
N LEU A 102 -9.83 11.60 3.37
CA LEU A 102 -8.38 11.32 3.42
C LEU A 102 -7.54 12.58 3.63
N ARG A 103 -8.14 13.79 3.66
CA ARG A 103 -7.41 15.06 3.74
C ARG A 103 -6.41 15.12 4.90
N SER A 104 -6.80 14.66 6.09
CA SER A 104 -5.91 14.62 7.28
C SER A 104 -4.76 13.62 7.16
N TYR A 105 -4.77 12.78 6.13
CA TYR A 105 -3.77 11.75 5.84
C TYR A 105 -3.13 11.95 4.47
N MET A 106 -3.35 13.09 3.82
CA MET A 106 -2.88 13.33 2.45
C MET A 106 -1.36 13.21 2.37
N GLU A 107 -0.63 13.89 3.24
CA GLU A 107 0.84 13.88 3.24
C GLU A 107 1.42 12.47 3.40
N PRO A 108 1.06 11.66 4.43
CA PRO A 108 1.62 10.32 4.54
C PRO A 108 1.19 9.41 3.38
N LEU A 109 -0.02 9.57 2.82
CA LEU A 109 -0.46 8.79 1.67
C LEU A 109 0.35 9.13 0.40
N VAL A 110 0.63 10.41 0.16
CA VAL A 110 1.48 10.85 -0.95
C VAL A 110 2.93 10.38 -0.78
N GLU A 111 3.46 10.36 0.45
CA GLU A 111 4.77 9.78 0.73
C GLU A 111 4.83 8.28 0.38
N LEU A 112 3.78 7.52 0.71
CA LEU A 112 3.69 6.12 0.34
C LEU A 112 3.66 5.92 -1.19
N ILE A 113 2.90 6.75 -1.92
CA ILE A 113 2.89 6.73 -3.39
C ILE A 113 4.28 7.05 -3.96
N SER A 114 4.95 8.05 -3.39
CA SER A 114 6.31 8.42 -3.78
C SER A 114 7.31 7.27 -3.55
N ALA A 115 7.24 6.61 -2.39
CA ALA A 115 8.09 5.47 -2.06
C ALA A 115 7.87 4.30 -3.05
N LEU A 116 6.61 4.01 -3.41
CA LEU A 116 6.29 3.00 -4.42
C LEU A 116 6.89 3.32 -5.79
N ARG A 117 6.77 4.58 -6.23
CA ARG A 117 7.36 5.02 -7.51
C ARG A 117 8.89 4.95 -7.47
N HIS A 118 9.50 5.35 -6.37
CA HIS A 118 10.95 5.26 -6.18
C HIS A 118 11.42 3.79 -6.27
N ASP A 119 10.73 2.86 -5.63
CA ASP A 119 11.04 1.43 -5.72
C ASP A 119 10.93 0.88 -7.15
N LEU A 120 9.87 1.24 -7.88
CA LEU A 120 9.72 0.85 -9.29
C LEU A 120 10.85 1.37 -10.16
N SER A 121 11.22 2.64 -9.97
CA SER A 121 12.36 3.25 -10.66
C SER A 121 13.65 2.50 -10.36
N ARG A 122 13.96 2.19 -9.10
CA ARG A 122 15.17 1.41 -8.74
C ARG A 122 15.20 0.05 -9.45
N ARG A 123 14.09 -0.68 -9.47
CA ARG A 123 13.99 -1.98 -10.13
C ARG A 123 14.17 -1.91 -11.65
N ALA A 124 13.68 -0.84 -12.28
CA ALA A 124 13.86 -0.63 -13.71
C ALA A 124 15.34 -0.44 -14.05
N HIS A 125 16.07 0.33 -13.23
CA HIS A 125 17.50 0.58 -13.40
C HIS A 125 18.35 -0.66 -13.07
N SER A 126 18.01 -1.44 -12.04
CA SER A 126 18.73 -2.68 -11.70
C SER A 126 18.60 -3.78 -12.76
N ARG A 127 17.66 -3.69 -13.70
CA ARG A 127 17.47 -4.65 -14.79
C ARG A 127 18.26 -4.31 -16.06
N GLN A 128 18.97 -3.18 -16.08
CA GLN A 128 19.78 -2.74 -17.22
C GLN A 128 21.25 -3.17 -17.14
N PHE A 129 21.61 -4.01 -16.17
CA PHE A 129 22.94 -4.59 -16.00
C PHE A 129 22.90 -6.11 -16.08
#